data_AF-A0A7C3LDI4-F1
#
_entry.id   AF-A0A7C3LDI4-F1
#
_cell.length_a   1.000
_cell.length_b   1.000
_cell.length_c   1.000
_cell.angle_alpha   90.00
_cell.angle_beta   90.00
_cell.angle_gamma   90.00
#
_symmetry.space_group_name_H-M   'P 1'
#
loop_
_entity.id
_entity.type
_entity.pdbx_description
1 polymer ?
#
loop_
_entity_poly.entity_id
_entity_poly.type
_entity_poly.pdbx_seq_one_letter_code
_entity_poly.pdbx_strand_id
1 'polypeptide(L)'
;MAKIVITKDNLLTSAEFKTLLEQMTTRSSNLEDVLGLLRELIVYEDKYGMPSDVFYARFMRGEMGDDLSYIMWAGQYESYLEARQEIEELLNPRSLLI
;
A
#
# COMPACT_ATOMS: atom_id res chain seq x y z
N MET A 1 15.63 22.40 0.15
CA MET A 1 16.13 21.66 -1.03
C MET A 1 17.39 20.93 -0.63
N ALA A 2 17.34 19.62 -0.40
CA ALA A 2 18.53 18.85 -0.04
C ALA A 2 19.36 18.55 -1.30
N LYS A 3 20.56 19.12 -1.39
CA LYS A 3 21.55 18.77 -2.42
C LYS A 3 22.25 17.49 -1.97
N ILE A 4 22.15 16.42 -2.76
CA ILE A 4 23.00 15.25 -2.59
C ILE A 4 24.40 15.66 -3.07
N VAL A 5 25.33 15.84 -2.13
CA VAL A 5 26.74 16.11 -2.42
C VAL A 5 27.45 14.76 -2.49
N ILE A 6 27.80 14.33 -3.71
CA ILE A 6 28.62 13.12 -3.92
C ILE A 6 30.09 13.54 -3.82
N THR A 7 30.66 13.47 -2.62
CA THR A 7 32.11 13.60 -2.39
C THR A 7 32.81 12.27 -2.58
N LYS A 8 34.03 12.31 -3.13
CA LYS A 8 34.86 11.16 -3.55
C LYS A 8 35.16 10.14 -2.42
N ASP A 9 34.98 10.54 -1.17
CA ASP A 9 35.22 9.72 0.03
C ASP A 9 33.97 8.97 0.55
N ASN A 10 32.81 9.11 -0.10
CA ASN A 10 31.54 8.49 0.32
C ASN A 10 30.87 7.68 -0.81
N LEU A 11 31.69 7.02 -1.64
CA LEU A 11 31.17 6.17 -2.72
C LEU A 11 30.49 4.95 -2.10
N LEU A 12 29.16 4.87 -2.21
CA LEU A 12 28.39 3.65 -1.96
C LEU A 12 29.08 2.52 -2.70
N THR A 13 29.37 1.43 -1.99
CA THR A 13 29.85 0.20 -2.60
C THR A 13 28.82 -0.30 -3.62
N SER A 14 29.26 -1.10 -4.58
CA SER A 14 28.37 -1.72 -5.57
C SER A 14 27.20 -2.49 -4.91
N ALA A 15 27.45 -3.10 -3.75
CA ALA A 15 26.43 -3.78 -2.95
C ALA A 15 25.41 -2.80 -2.36
N GLU A 16 25.85 -1.72 -1.71
CA GLU A 16 24.95 -0.71 -1.14
C GLU A 16 24.13 0.00 -2.23
N PHE A 17 24.73 0.25 -3.39
CA PHE A 17 24.02 0.81 -4.54
C PHE A 17 22.96 -0.15 -5.09
N LYS A 18 23.25 -1.46 -5.20
CA LYS A 18 22.28 -2.48 -5.61
C LYS A 18 21.11 -2.56 -4.63
N THR A 19 21.40 -2.59 -3.33
CA THR A 19 20.37 -2.59 -2.27
C THR A 19 19.49 -1.34 -2.36
N LEU A 20 20.06 -0.17 -2.61
CA LEU A 20 19.31 1.08 -2.77
C LEU A 20 18.38 1.06 -3.99
N LEU A 21 18.85 0.51 -5.13
CA LEU A 21 18.03 0.35 -6.33
C LEU A 21 16.89 -0.66 -6.13
N GLU A 22 17.15 -1.78 -5.47
CA GLU A 22 16.14 -2.78 -5.12
C GLU A 22 15.05 -2.15 -4.23
N GLN A 23 15.45 -1.42 -3.19
CA GLN A 23 14.51 -0.71 -2.31
C GLN A 23 13.65 0.32 -3.04
N MET A 24 14.24 1.11 -3.95
CA MET A 24 13.49 2.09 -4.75
C MET A 24 12.49 1.41 -5.69
N THR A 25 12.90 0.31 -6.32
CA THR A 25 12.06 -0.46 -7.24
C THR A 25 10.88 -1.10 -6.51
N THR A 26 11.14 -1.77 -5.38
CA THR A 26 10.10 -2.37 -4.53
C THR A 26 9.11 -1.32 -4.02
N ARG A 27 9.61 -0.18 -3.51
CA ARG A 27 8.73 0.92 -3.04
C ARG A 27 7.82 1.45 -4.15
N SER A 28 8.34 1.58 -5.38
CA SER A 28 7.54 2.02 -6.52
C SER A 28 6.47 0.99 -6.91
N SER A 29 6.80 -0.31 -6.87
CA SER A 29 5.83 -1.38 -7.15
C SER A 29 4.68 -1.39 -6.16
N ASN A 30 4.98 -1.37 -4.86
CA ASN A 30 3.96 -1.45 -3.82
C ASN A 30 2.99 -0.26 -3.88
N LEU A 31 3.48 0.93 -4.27
CA LEU A 31 2.62 2.10 -4.46
C LEU A 31 1.65 1.94 -5.63
N GLU A 32 2.12 1.40 -6.76
CA GLU A 32 1.25 1.11 -7.91
C GLU A 32 0.18 0.07 -7.56
N ASP A 33 0.53 -0.93 -6.74
CA ASP A 33 -0.43 -1.93 -6.26
C ASP A 33 -1.54 -1.27 -5.43
N VAL A 34 -1.19 -0.41 -4.46
CA VAL A 34 -2.18 0.34 -3.66
C VAL A 34 -3.07 1.24 -4.53
N LEU A 35 -2.51 1.90 -5.55
CA LEU A 35 -3.28 2.71 -6.49
C LEU A 35 -4.21 1.87 -7.37
N GLY A 36 -3.82 0.63 -7.71
CA GLY A 36 -4.68 -0.36 -8.35
C GLY A 36 -5.88 -0.69 -7.48
N LEU A 37 -5.62 -1.09 -6.23
CA LEU A 37 -6.66 -1.47 -5.27
C LEU A 37 -7.65 -0.33 -5.00
N LEU A 38 -7.16 0.90 -4.83
CA LEU A 38 -8.00 2.10 -4.65
C LEU A 38 -8.95 2.33 -5.83
N ARG A 39 -8.49 2.14 -7.07
CA ARG A 39 -9.33 2.30 -8.26
C ARG A 39 -10.47 1.27 -8.29
N GLU A 40 -10.19 0.04 -7.88
CA GLU A 40 -11.20 -1.00 -7.80
C GLU A 40 -12.22 -0.72 -6.69
N LEU A 41 -11.77 -0.21 -5.54
CA LEU A 41 -12.67 0.22 -4.46
C LEU A 41 -13.61 1.34 -4.89
N ILE A 42 -13.12 2.35 -5.62
CA ILE A 42 -13.96 3.45 -6.14
C ILE A 42 -15.12 2.91 -6.99
N VAL A 43 -14.90 1.86 -7.79
CA VAL A 43 -15.98 1.24 -8.60
C VAL A 43 -17.10 0.70 -7.72
N TYR A 44 -16.76 0.07 -6.59
CA TYR A 44 -17.76 -0.42 -5.64
C TYR A 44 -18.44 0.72 -4.87
N GLU A 45 -17.68 1.73 -4.44
CA GLU A 45 -18.20 2.91 -3.76
C GLU A 45 -19.21 3.67 -4.61
N ASP A 46 -18.90 3.87 -5.89
CA ASP A 46 -19.81 4.50 -6.87
C ASP A 46 -21.04 3.62 -7.13
N LYS A 47 -20.85 2.30 -7.27
CA LYS A 47 -21.96 1.36 -7.54
C LYS A 47 -22.97 1.32 -6.41
N TYR A 48 -22.51 1.35 -5.16
CA TYR A 48 -23.34 1.15 -3.98
C TYR A 48 -23.60 2.43 -3.17
N GLY A 49 -22.97 3.56 -3.53
CA GLY A 49 -23.13 4.84 -2.86
C GLY A 49 -22.64 4.83 -1.41
N MET A 50 -21.65 4.00 -1.10
CA MET A 50 -21.14 3.79 0.26
C MET A 50 -19.62 3.73 0.27
N PRO A 51 -18.93 4.51 1.12
CA PRO A 51 -17.48 4.39 1.31
C PRO A 51 -17.06 2.99 1.75
N SER A 52 -15.91 2.51 1.27
CA SER A 52 -15.45 1.14 1.52
C SER A 52 -15.18 0.85 3.00
N ASP A 53 -14.72 1.84 3.76
CA ASP A 53 -14.50 1.72 5.21
C ASP A 53 -15.82 1.51 5.97
N VAL A 54 -16.86 2.26 5.61
CA VAL A 54 -18.21 2.12 6.16
C VAL A 54 -18.82 0.78 5.76
N PHE A 55 -18.68 0.39 4.49
CA PHE A 55 -19.14 -0.90 3.98
C PHE A 55 -18.49 -2.05 4.75
N TYR A 56 -17.16 -2.06 4.83
CA TYR A 56 -16.41 -3.13 5.49
C TYR A 56 -16.78 -3.26 6.96
N ALA A 57 -16.92 -2.14 7.67
CA ALA A 57 -17.37 -2.16 9.07
C ALA A 57 -18.75 -2.80 9.24
N ARG A 58 -19.71 -2.54 8.32
CA ARG A 58 -21.04 -3.17 8.32
C ARG A 58 -20.96 -4.65 7.97
N PHE A 59 -20.17 -4.99 6.94
CA PHE A 59 -19.96 -6.38 6.50
C PHE A 59 -19.42 -7.25 7.63
N MET A 60 -18.40 -6.77 8.35
CA MET A 60 -17.81 -7.47 9.49
C MET A 60 -18.76 -7.64 10.68
N ARG A 61 -19.80 -6.80 10.80
CA ARG A 61 -20.87 -6.97 11.80
C ARG A 61 -21.99 -7.91 11.35
N GLY A 62 -21.91 -8.45 10.13
CA GLY A 62 -22.98 -9.27 9.54
C GLY A 62 -24.22 -8.45 9.17
N GLU A 63 -24.08 -7.13 9.03
CA GLU A 63 -25.17 -6.23 8.63
C GLU A 63 -25.33 -6.14 7.12
N MET A 64 -24.41 -6.76 6.38
CA MET A 64 -24.47 -6.93 4.94
C MET A 64 -24.89 -8.36 4.62
N GLY A 65 -25.65 -8.54 3.55
CA GLY A 65 -26.00 -9.87 3.06
C GLY A 65 -24.79 -10.65 2.53
N ASP A 66 -25.06 -11.82 1.97
CA ASP A 66 -24.08 -12.77 1.43
C ASP A 66 -23.89 -12.66 -0.09
N ASP A 67 -24.27 -11.53 -0.69
CA ASP A 67 -24.05 -11.31 -2.12
C ASP A 67 -22.56 -11.42 -2.45
N LEU A 68 -22.24 -12.15 -3.53
CA LEU A 68 -20.87 -12.35 -3.98
C LEU A 68 -20.12 -11.02 -4.17
N SER A 69 -20.81 -9.96 -4.61
CA SER A 69 -20.22 -8.63 -4.77
C SER A 69 -19.75 -8.05 -3.44
N TYR A 70 -20.46 -8.31 -2.33
CA TYR A 70 -20.05 -7.84 -1.01
C TYR A 70 -18.84 -8.63 -0.49
N ILE A 71 -18.80 -9.93 -0.72
CA ILE A 71 -17.65 -10.76 -0.37
C ILE A 71 -16.40 -10.29 -1.14
N MET A 72 -16.53 -10.05 -2.45
CA MET A 72 -15.43 -9.54 -3.27
C MET A 72 -14.98 -8.14 -2.85
N TRP A 73 -15.92 -7.23 -2.55
CA TRP A 73 -15.59 -5.89 -2.09
C TRP A 73 -14.88 -5.92 -0.72
N ALA A 74 -15.32 -6.78 0.19
CA ALA A 74 -14.67 -6.93 1.49
C ALA A 74 -13.23 -7.45 1.35
N GLY A 75 -13.02 -8.46 0.51
CA GLY A 75 -11.67 -8.96 0.20
C GLY A 75 -10.79 -7.90 -0.43
N GLN A 76 -11.33 -7.12 -1.36
CA GLN A 76 -10.59 -6.03 -2.00
C GLN A 76 -10.15 -4.95 -1.00
N TYR A 77 -11.04 -4.61 -0.07
CA TYR A 77 -10.74 -3.63 0.97
C TYR A 77 -9.71 -4.16 1.97
N GLU A 78 -9.78 -5.45 2.32
CA GLU A 78 -8.77 -6.11 3.16
C GLU A 78 -7.39 -6.10 2.51
N SER A 79 -7.28 -6.47 1.22
CA SER A 79 -6.02 -6.38 0.48
C SER A 79 -5.47 -4.96 0.40
N TYR A 80 -6.34 -3.95 0.27
CA TYR A 80 -5.92 -2.55 0.34
C TYR A 80 -5.33 -2.17 1.70
N LEU A 81 -5.93 -2.64 2.81
CA LEU A 81 -5.44 -2.36 4.16
C LEU A 81 -4.05 -3.00 4.37
N GLU A 82 -3.86 -4.23 3.93
CA GLU A 82 -2.57 -4.94 4.01
C GLU A 82 -1.48 -4.21 3.21
N ALA A 83 -1.74 -3.91 1.93
CA ALA A 83 -0.79 -3.22 1.08
C ALA A 83 -0.47 -1.81 1.60
N ARG A 84 -1.44 -1.10 2.17
CA ARG A 84 -1.22 0.20 2.82
C ARG A 84 -0.33 0.07 4.05
N GLN A 85 -0.54 -0.93 4.89
CA GLN A 85 0.29 -1.18 6.06
C GLN A 85 1.74 -1.48 5.66
N GLU A 86 1.97 -2.29 4.64
CA GLU A 86 3.32 -2.58 4.14
C GLU A 86 4.05 -1.30 3.68
N ILE A 87 3.36 -0.40 2.98
CA ILE A 87 3.93 0.89 2.59
C ILE A 87 4.24 1.74 3.82
N GLU A 88 3.34 1.82 4.80
CA GLU A 88 3.56 2.58 6.03
C GLU A 88 4.79 2.07 6.79
N GLU A 89 4.98 0.74 6.86
CA GLU A 89 6.15 0.11 7.47
C GLU A 89 7.45 0.39 6.70
N LEU A 90 7.41 0.39 5.37
CA LEU A 90 8.54 0.74 4.51
C LEU A 90 8.95 2.21 4.60
N LEU A 91 8.00 3.09 4.92
CA LEU A 91 8.21 4.53 5.06
C LEU A 91 8.60 4.94 6.48
N ASN A 92 8.44 4.07 7.48
CA ASN A 92 8.76 4.37 8.87
C ASN A 92 10.26 4.11 9.18
N PRO A 93 11.09 5.14 9.45
CA PRO A 93 12.54 4.99 9.59
C PRO A 93 13.01 4.24 10.86
N ARG A 94 12.09 3.83 11.76
CA ARG A 94 12.42 3.10 13.00
C ARG A 94 12.40 1.56 12.86
N SER A 95 11.93 1.00 11.76
CA SER A 95 11.88 -0.46 11.55
C SER A 95 13.24 -1.09 11.16
N LEU A 96 14.27 -0.27 10.87
CA LEU A 96 15.60 -0.70 10.44
C LEU A 96 16.63 -0.82 11.58
N LEU A 97 16.21 -0.79 12.85
CA LEU A 97 17.06 -1.00 14.02
C LEU A 97 16.66 -2.29 14.75
N ILE A 98 16.89 -3.44 14.10
CA ILE A 98 16.99 -4.74 14.77
C ILE A 98 18.19 -5.48 14.18
#